data_AF-A0A2R6DEH4-F1
#
_entry.id   AF-A0A2R6DEH4-F1
#
_cell.length_a   1.000
_cell.length_b   1.000
_cell.length_c   1.000
_cell.angle_alpha   90.00
_cell.angle_beta   90.00
_cell.angle_gamma   90.00
#
_symmetry.space_group_name_H-M   'P 1'
#
loop_
_entity.id
_entity.type
_entity.pdbx_description
1 polymer ?
#
loop_
_entity_poly.entity_id
_entity_poly.type
_entity_poly.pdbx_seq_one_letter_code
_entity_poly.pdbx_strand_id
1 'polypeptide(L)'
;MYNSFFDGTKVAVEMCAVANATGLKPDVPRMHLPTAEVPEMPAVLRPKEEGGILEGTGVVETVSSLYPDGSSVERDLSLGVFAVTTTPDQRVREYLDQYAGTGLYTADDGKYQLFYRPYHLPGLETTVSVANAAVRNEPTGTPRERVGEVVAAAKRPLEPGDELDGGGGYTVYGALVGAGTADEKGYVPFELLDGATITGEVDTDGIVTYEKVELDTDSFLYHLREIQNSTL
;
A
#
# COMPACT_ATOMS: atom_id res chain seq x y z
N MET A 1 -9.83 -9.17 -10.34
CA MET A 1 -8.34 -9.14 -10.45
C MET A 1 -7.82 -8.04 -11.36
N TYR A 2 -8.11 -7.94 -12.67
CA TYR A 2 -7.53 -6.85 -13.48
C TYR A 2 -8.01 -5.45 -13.05
N ASN A 3 -9.30 -5.30 -12.76
CA ASN A 3 -9.87 -4.02 -12.33
C ASN A 3 -9.31 -3.53 -10.99
N SER A 4 -8.87 -4.44 -10.10
CA SER A 4 -8.29 -4.07 -8.80
C SER A 4 -6.90 -3.42 -8.93
N PHE A 5 -6.26 -3.50 -10.10
CA PHE A 5 -5.07 -2.70 -10.40
C PHE A 5 -5.43 -1.25 -10.70
N PHE A 6 -6.53 -1.04 -11.44
CA PHE A 6 -6.95 0.30 -11.88
C PHE A 6 -7.64 1.10 -10.79
N ASP A 7 -8.37 0.45 -9.88
CA ASP A 7 -9.02 1.12 -8.75
C ASP A 7 -8.11 1.28 -7.52
N GLY A 8 -6.86 0.83 -7.59
CA GLY A 8 -5.87 0.96 -6.52
C GLY A 8 -5.96 -0.10 -5.41
N THR A 9 -6.99 -0.95 -5.39
CA THR A 9 -7.19 -1.98 -4.33
C THR A 9 -5.96 -2.87 -4.17
N LYS A 10 -5.39 -3.36 -5.28
CA LYS A 10 -4.21 -4.22 -5.27
C LYS A 10 -3.02 -3.51 -4.63
N VAL A 11 -2.82 -2.24 -4.95
CA VAL A 11 -1.72 -1.43 -4.43
C VAL A 11 -1.90 -1.21 -2.93
N ALA A 12 -3.13 -0.95 -2.47
CA ALA A 12 -3.43 -0.84 -1.04
C ALA A 12 -3.10 -2.14 -0.27
N VAL A 13 -3.47 -3.30 -0.81
CA VAL A 13 -3.17 -4.62 -0.22
C VAL A 13 -1.67 -4.88 -0.13
N GLU A 14 -0.92 -4.63 -1.20
CA GLU A 14 0.53 -4.83 -1.19
C GLU A 14 1.25 -3.89 -0.23
N MET A 15 0.88 -2.61 -0.22
CA MET A 15 1.48 -1.63 0.68
C MET A 15 1.09 -1.91 2.14
N CYS A 16 -0.10 -2.43 2.40
CA CYS A 16 -0.47 -2.94 3.73
C CYS A 16 0.43 -4.10 4.17
N ALA A 17 0.72 -5.05 3.27
CA ALA A 17 1.63 -6.15 3.56
C ALA A 17 3.06 -5.66 3.85
N VAL A 18 3.57 -4.70 3.08
CA VAL A 18 4.87 -4.06 3.33
C VAL A 18 4.86 -3.33 4.67
N ALA A 19 3.84 -2.53 4.94
CA ALA A 19 3.67 -1.79 6.19
C ALA A 19 3.71 -2.75 7.38
N ASN A 20 2.89 -3.79 7.36
CA ASN A 20 2.76 -4.75 8.45
C ASN A 20 4.01 -5.65 8.61
N ALA A 21 4.82 -5.84 7.57
CA ALA A 21 6.09 -6.56 7.65
C ALA A 21 7.27 -5.70 8.15
N THR A 22 7.18 -4.37 8.01
CA THR A 22 8.31 -3.45 8.25
C THR A 22 8.10 -2.50 9.44
N GLY A 23 6.85 -2.24 9.84
CA GLY A 23 6.48 -1.22 10.81
C GLY A 23 6.36 0.19 10.21
N LEU A 24 6.61 0.35 8.90
CA LEU A 24 6.38 1.60 8.17
C LEU A 24 4.86 1.85 8.06
N LYS A 25 4.45 3.12 8.10
CA LYS A 25 3.03 3.51 8.13
C LYS A 25 2.61 4.22 6.85
N PRO A 26 1.33 4.17 6.43
CA PRO A 26 0.87 5.08 5.40
C PRO A 26 1.00 6.53 5.90
N ASP A 27 1.55 7.41 5.06
CA ASP A 27 1.73 8.84 5.40
C ASP A 27 0.38 9.56 5.52
N VAL A 28 -0.54 9.24 4.60
CA VAL A 28 -1.93 9.70 4.58
C VAL A 28 -2.88 8.55 4.25
N PRO A 29 -4.17 8.61 4.61
CA PRO A 29 -5.17 7.65 4.13
C PRO A 29 -5.15 7.56 2.61
N ARG A 30 -5.16 6.33 2.07
CA ARG A 30 -5.05 5.98 0.63
C ARG A 30 -3.68 6.21 0.00
N MET A 31 -2.70 6.65 0.78
CA MET A 31 -1.37 7.08 0.30
C MET A 31 -1.47 8.27 -0.67
N HIS A 32 -0.34 8.85 -1.06
CA HIS A 32 -0.31 9.96 -2.01
C HIS A 32 -0.37 9.48 -3.46
N LEU A 33 0.21 8.32 -3.77
CA LEU A 33 0.25 7.74 -5.11
C LEU A 33 0.73 8.72 -6.22
N PRO A 34 1.79 9.54 -5.99
CA PRO A 34 2.19 10.56 -6.96
C PRO A 34 2.64 9.94 -8.29
N THR A 35 2.49 10.69 -9.37
CA THR A 35 3.21 10.38 -10.62
C THR A 35 4.66 10.84 -10.47
N ALA A 36 5.62 9.94 -10.67
CA ALA A 36 7.05 10.25 -10.68
C ALA A 36 7.80 9.21 -11.51
N GLU A 37 8.76 9.67 -12.31
CA GLU A 37 9.71 8.78 -12.97
C GLU A 37 10.75 8.26 -11.98
N VAL A 38 11.34 7.09 -12.24
CA VAL A 38 12.39 6.50 -11.40
C VAL A 38 13.47 7.51 -10.97
N PRO A 39 14.04 8.37 -11.85
CA PRO A 39 15.04 9.37 -11.42
C PRO A 39 14.50 10.47 -10.50
N GLU A 40 13.20 10.75 -10.52
CA GLU A 40 12.55 11.83 -9.77
C GLU A 40 12.13 11.40 -8.36
N MET A 41 11.96 10.09 -8.15
CA MET A 41 11.45 9.53 -6.89
C MET A 41 12.16 10.04 -5.63
N PRO A 42 13.51 10.16 -5.55
CA PRO A 42 14.18 10.72 -4.37
C PRO A 42 13.77 12.15 -4.00
N ALA A 43 13.50 12.98 -5.02
CA ALA A 43 13.14 14.38 -4.81
C ALA A 43 11.67 14.54 -4.45
N VAL A 44 10.80 13.71 -5.03
CA VAL A 44 9.35 13.70 -4.77
C VAL A 44 9.03 13.05 -3.42
N LEU A 45 9.57 11.85 -3.15
CA LEU A 45 9.25 11.02 -1.99
C LEU A 45 10.15 11.34 -0.79
N ARG A 46 10.19 12.62 -0.41
CA ARG A 46 10.83 13.11 0.82
C ARG A 46 9.89 14.04 1.59
N PRO A 47 10.23 14.43 2.83
CA PRO A 47 9.37 15.30 3.63
C PRO A 47 9.10 16.65 2.96
N LYS A 48 7.92 17.22 3.21
CA LYS A 48 7.50 18.55 2.72
C LYS A 48 8.44 19.66 3.15
N GLU A 49 8.98 19.59 4.37
CA GLU A 49 9.97 20.53 4.89
C GLU A 49 11.28 20.53 4.09
N GLU A 50 11.52 19.47 3.32
CA GLU A 50 12.66 19.29 2.43
C GLU A 50 12.27 19.44 0.95
N GLY A 51 11.04 19.85 0.65
CA GLY A 51 10.54 20.09 -0.71
C GLY A 51 9.95 18.87 -1.42
N GLY A 52 9.70 17.76 -0.72
CA GLY A 52 8.93 16.63 -1.25
C GLY A 52 7.44 16.70 -0.87
N ILE A 53 6.76 15.56 -0.88
CA ILE A 53 5.31 15.47 -0.65
C ILE A 53 4.91 14.83 0.69
N LEU A 54 5.84 14.16 1.38
CA LEU A 54 5.52 13.34 2.55
C LEU A 54 5.40 14.21 3.82
N GLU A 55 4.50 13.89 4.74
CA GLU A 55 4.45 14.52 6.07
C GLU A 55 5.68 14.14 6.91
N GLY A 56 6.27 12.97 6.67
CA GLY A 56 7.50 12.55 7.34
C GLY A 56 8.27 11.42 6.65
N THR A 57 9.28 10.92 7.35
CA THR A 57 10.01 9.70 6.96
C THR A 57 9.43 8.48 7.67
N GLY A 58 9.79 7.28 7.23
CA GLY A 58 9.33 6.03 7.85
C GLY A 58 7.93 5.59 7.38
N VAL A 59 7.64 5.82 6.10
CA VAL A 59 6.32 5.57 5.50
C VAL A 59 6.37 4.55 4.38
N VAL A 60 5.23 3.92 4.11
CA VAL A 60 4.99 3.21 2.84
C VAL A 60 4.35 4.16 1.85
N GLU A 61 4.79 4.08 0.61
CA GLU A 61 4.26 4.87 -0.51
C GLU A 61 4.51 4.11 -1.81
N THR A 62 3.79 4.47 -2.87
CA THR A 62 3.99 3.95 -4.22
C THR A 62 3.94 5.10 -5.22
N VAL A 63 4.22 4.82 -6.50
CA VAL A 63 4.12 5.80 -7.58
C VAL A 63 3.15 5.32 -8.64
N SER A 64 2.45 6.26 -9.28
CA SER A 64 1.60 5.99 -10.44
C SER A 64 2.45 5.86 -11.70
N SER A 65 2.16 4.85 -12.52
CA SER A 65 2.72 4.72 -13.89
C SER A 65 1.96 5.56 -14.92
N LEU A 66 0.95 6.32 -14.49
CA LEU A 66 0.15 7.20 -15.31
C LEU A 66 0.16 8.63 -14.77
N TYR A 67 0.18 9.61 -15.68
CA TYR A 67 -0.15 10.99 -15.37
C TYR A 67 -1.66 11.17 -15.21
N PRO A 68 -2.13 12.24 -14.55
CA PRO A 68 -3.56 12.52 -14.39
C PRO A 68 -4.34 12.63 -15.70
N ASP A 69 -3.67 12.96 -16.81
CA ASP A 69 -4.28 13.00 -18.16
C ASP A 69 -4.34 11.63 -18.85
N GLY A 70 -3.89 10.57 -18.17
CA GLY A 70 -3.86 9.19 -18.66
C GLY A 70 -2.65 8.85 -19.52
N SER A 71 -1.73 9.79 -19.77
CA SER A 71 -0.47 9.48 -20.45
C SER A 71 0.44 8.63 -19.56
N SER A 72 1.29 7.80 -20.19
CA SER A 72 2.17 6.88 -19.48
C SER A 72 3.48 7.55 -19.06
N VAL A 73 3.99 7.14 -17.91
CA VAL A 73 5.35 7.46 -17.46
C VAL A 73 6.36 6.67 -18.29
N GLU A 74 7.43 7.30 -18.77
CA GLU A 74 8.40 6.64 -19.66
C GLU A 74 9.29 5.68 -18.86
N ARG A 75 9.84 6.16 -17.74
CA ARG A 75 10.68 5.39 -16.83
C ARG A 75 9.89 4.96 -15.61
N ASP A 76 8.86 4.15 -15.84
CA ASP A 76 8.00 3.62 -14.78
C ASP A 76 8.68 2.52 -13.95
N LEU A 77 8.04 2.15 -12.84
CA LEU A 77 8.42 1.03 -12.00
C LEU A 77 7.27 0.01 -11.88
N SER A 78 6.45 -0.14 -12.92
CA SER A 78 5.22 -0.95 -12.92
C SER A 78 5.44 -2.42 -12.53
N LEU A 79 6.62 -2.96 -12.83
CA LEU A 79 7.05 -4.32 -12.47
C LEU A 79 8.04 -4.35 -11.31
N GLY A 80 8.39 -3.23 -10.69
CA GLY A 80 9.49 -3.17 -9.73
C GLY A 80 9.06 -2.91 -8.29
N VAL A 81 10.07 -2.76 -7.44
CA VAL A 81 9.95 -2.30 -6.05
C VAL A 81 11.09 -1.34 -5.74
N PHE A 82 10.91 -0.49 -4.72
CA PHE A 82 11.90 0.50 -4.35
C PHE A 82 11.94 0.77 -2.86
N ALA A 83 13.02 1.43 -2.44
CA ALA A 83 13.18 2.11 -1.17
C ALA A 83 13.88 3.44 -1.41
N VAL A 84 13.29 4.53 -0.92
CA VAL A 84 13.97 5.81 -0.81
C VAL A 84 14.57 5.91 0.59
N THR A 85 15.88 6.09 0.65
CA THR A 85 16.65 6.14 1.91
C THR A 85 17.23 7.53 2.13
N THR A 86 17.59 7.83 3.38
CA THR A 86 18.38 9.00 3.72
C THR A 86 19.49 8.64 4.71
N THR A 87 20.49 9.50 4.82
CA THR A 87 21.61 9.34 5.76
C THR A 87 21.97 10.68 6.42
N PRO A 88 22.29 10.70 7.73
CA PRO A 88 22.81 11.90 8.38
C PRO A 88 24.28 12.17 8.03
N ASP A 89 25.02 11.21 7.47
CA ASP A 89 26.45 11.32 7.21
C ASP A 89 26.72 12.03 5.87
N GLN A 90 27.36 13.20 5.94
CA GLN A 90 27.67 14.02 4.77
C GLN A 90 28.58 13.30 3.76
N ARG A 91 29.57 12.54 4.22
CA ARG A 91 30.52 11.84 3.34
C ARG A 91 29.82 10.74 2.56
N VAL A 92 28.85 10.06 3.18
CA VAL A 92 28.01 9.08 2.49
C VAL A 92 27.15 9.76 1.42
N ARG A 93 26.57 10.94 1.69
CA ARG A 93 25.81 11.70 0.69
C ARG A 93 26.67 12.08 -0.51
N GLU A 94 27.84 12.68 -0.26
CA GLU A 94 28.79 13.08 -1.31
C GLU A 94 29.24 11.88 -2.15
N TYR A 95 29.44 10.72 -1.52
CA TYR A 95 29.78 9.50 -2.24
C TYR A 95 28.64 9.03 -3.14
N LEU A 96 27.40 8.95 -2.63
CA LEU A 96 26.26 8.48 -3.42
C LEU A 96 25.94 9.45 -4.57
N ASP A 97 26.05 10.75 -4.34
CA ASP A 97 25.82 11.78 -5.35
C ASP A 97 26.83 11.72 -6.51
N GLN A 98 28.10 11.39 -6.25
CA GLN A 98 29.11 11.20 -7.30
C GLN A 98 28.76 10.09 -8.31
N TYR A 99 27.91 9.13 -7.93
CA TYR A 99 27.44 8.04 -8.78
C TYR A 99 26.00 8.23 -9.26
N ALA A 100 25.38 9.39 -8.99
CA ALA A 100 24.06 9.70 -9.49
C ALA A 100 24.02 9.61 -11.02
N GLY A 101 22.99 8.96 -11.56
CA GLY A 101 22.83 8.71 -12.99
C GLY A 101 23.47 7.43 -13.51
N THR A 102 24.24 6.68 -12.71
CA THR A 102 24.80 5.37 -13.13
C THR A 102 23.89 4.18 -12.79
N GLY A 103 22.58 4.42 -12.70
CA GLY A 103 21.60 3.49 -12.11
C GLY A 103 21.39 3.68 -10.60
N LEU A 104 22.09 4.62 -9.99
CA LEU A 104 21.77 5.19 -8.68
C LEU A 104 21.16 6.58 -8.91
N TYR A 105 20.08 6.90 -8.21
CA TYR A 105 19.43 8.21 -8.31
C TYR A 105 19.38 8.87 -6.93
N THR A 106 19.66 10.17 -6.89
CA THR A 106 19.68 10.98 -5.67
C THR A 106 18.82 12.22 -5.87
N ALA A 107 18.33 12.80 -4.78
CA ALA A 107 17.80 14.17 -4.80
C ALA A 107 18.94 15.17 -4.99
N ASP A 108 18.62 16.40 -5.39
CA ASP A 108 19.59 17.45 -5.76
C ASP A 108 20.68 17.76 -4.71
N ASP A 109 20.46 17.41 -3.45
CA ASP A 109 21.38 17.61 -2.32
C ASP A 109 22.12 16.33 -1.89
N GLY A 110 21.94 15.23 -2.62
CA GLY A 110 22.48 13.91 -2.31
C GLY A 110 21.90 13.27 -1.05
N LYS A 111 20.94 13.91 -0.35
CA LYS A 111 20.46 13.47 0.98
C LYS A 111 19.51 12.29 0.90
N TYR A 112 18.71 12.21 -0.16
CA TYR A 112 17.79 11.11 -0.43
C TYR A 112 18.27 10.30 -1.63
N GLN A 113 18.21 8.97 -1.54
CA GLN A 113 18.71 8.07 -2.57
C GLN A 113 17.71 6.96 -2.87
N LEU A 114 17.60 6.58 -4.14
CA LEU A 114 16.74 5.49 -4.58
C LEU A 114 17.52 4.18 -4.70
N PHE A 115 17.06 3.17 -3.98
CA PHE A 115 17.40 1.77 -4.23
C PHE A 115 16.18 1.09 -4.83
N TYR A 116 16.30 0.54 -6.03
CA TYR A 116 15.16 -0.07 -6.70
C TYR A 116 15.57 -1.38 -7.38
N ARG A 117 14.59 -2.26 -7.52
CA ARG A 117 14.67 -3.49 -8.31
C ARG A 117 13.63 -3.35 -9.44
N PRO A 118 14.05 -3.23 -10.70
CA PRO A 118 13.13 -2.90 -11.80
C PRO A 118 12.26 -4.08 -12.27
N TYR A 119 12.22 -5.17 -11.52
CA TYR A 119 11.41 -6.33 -11.81
C TYR A 119 11.12 -7.12 -10.53
N HIS A 120 9.98 -7.80 -10.54
CA HIS A 120 9.67 -8.94 -9.71
C HIS A 120 8.99 -9.97 -10.61
N LEU A 121 9.19 -11.26 -10.33
CA LEU A 121 8.66 -12.35 -11.15
C LEU A 121 7.67 -13.17 -10.33
N PRO A 122 6.37 -12.74 -10.25
CA PRO A 122 5.35 -13.48 -9.54
C PRO A 122 5.30 -14.94 -10.00
N GLY A 123 5.12 -15.86 -9.05
CA GLY A 123 5.10 -17.31 -9.31
C GLY A 123 6.49 -17.94 -9.50
N LEU A 124 7.38 -17.33 -10.27
CA LEU A 124 8.76 -17.85 -10.45
C LEU A 124 9.56 -17.72 -9.13
N GLU A 125 9.48 -16.56 -8.50
CA GLU A 125 10.19 -16.29 -7.23
C GLU A 125 9.58 -17.02 -6.04
N THR A 126 8.32 -17.50 -6.13
CA THR A 126 7.67 -18.27 -5.05
C THR A 126 8.45 -19.54 -4.70
N THR A 127 9.12 -20.15 -5.67
CA THR A 127 9.96 -21.33 -5.44
C THR A 127 11.14 -21.05 -4.50
N VAL A 128 11.65 -19.81 -4.48
CA VAL A 128 12.70 -19.38 -3.55
C VAL A 128 12.17 -19.37 -2.11
N SER A 129 10.94 -18.92 -1.90
CA SER A 129 10.28 -18.96 -0.58
C SER A 129 10.07 -20.39 -0.10
N VAL A 130 9.63 -21.30 -0.98
CA VAL A 130 9.48 -22.73 -0.66
C VAL A 130 10.83 -23.34 -0.26
N ALA A 131 11.89 -23.04 -1.01
CA ALA A 131 13.23 -23.54 -0.70
C ALA A 131 13.77 -23.01 0.63
N ASN A 132 13.59 -21.72 0.93
CA ASN A 132 14.00 -21.15 2.22
C ASN A 132 13.22 -21.77 3.40
N ALA A 133 11.91 -21.94 3.26
CA ALA A 133 11.11 -22.60 4.29
C ALA A 133 11.56 -24.06 4.52
N ALA A 134 11.76 -24.83 3.45
CA ALA A 134 12.10 -26.25 3.56
C ALA A 134 13.54 -26.52 4.02
N VAL A 135 14.51 -25.72 3.56
CA VAL A 135 15.94 -25.97 3.80
C VAL A 135 16.48 -25.17 4.98
N ARG A 136 15.95 -23.97 5.21
CA ARG A 136 16.46 -23.05 6.24
C ARG A 136 15.48 -22.78 7.37
N ASN A 137 14.21 -23.19 7.24
CA ASN A 137 13.15 -22.79 8.15
C ASN A 137 13.05 -21.26 8.30
N GLU A 138 13.23 -20.55 7.18
CA GLU A 138 13.25 -19.08 7.13
C GLU A 138 12.10 -18.56 6.25
N PRO A 139 11.27 -17.63 6.75
CA PRO A 139 10.30 -16.94 5.91
C PRO A 139 10.99 -15.90 5.02
N THR A 140 10.51 -15.72 3.80
CA THR A 140 10.95 -14.60 2.93
C THR A 140 10.17 -13.31 3.16
N GLY A 141 9.13 -13.37 3.99
CA GLY A 141 8.31 -12.24 4.42
C GLY A 141 7.28 -12.72 5.45
N THR A 142 7.06 -11.94 6.51
CA THR A 142 6.05 -12.21 7.54
C THR A 142 5.54 -10.89 8.10
N PRO A 143 4.24 -10.77 8.41
CA PRO A 143 3.78 -9.65 9.23
C PRO A 143 4.48 -9.69 10.59
N ARG A 144 4.79 -8.50 11.12
CA ARG A 144 5.41 -8.29 12.44
C ARG A 144 4.47 -7.54 13.37
N GLU A 145 3.76 -6.56 12.85
CA GLU A 145 2.81 -5.72 13.59
C GLU A 145 1.68 -5.29 12.65
N ARG A 146 0.48 -5.07 13.17
CA ARG A 146 -0.63 -4.47 12.42
C ARG A 146 -0.53 -2.95 12.53
N VAL A 147 0.20 -2.32 11.62
CA VAL A 147 0.34 -0.84 11.55
C VAL A 147 -0.54 -0.22 10.46
N GLY A 148 -0.93 -1.02 9.46
CA GLY A 148 -1.87 -0.65 8.40
C GLY A 148 -3.05 -1.63 8.31
N GLU A 149 -4.16 -1.13 7.76
CA GLU A 149 -5.36 -1.91 7.46
C GLU A 149 -5.88 -1.50 6.08
N VAL A 150 -6.34 -2.47 5.29
CA VAL A 150 -7.06 -2.18 4.05
C VAL A 150 -8.55 -2.15 4.37
N VAL A 151 -9.20 -1.04 4.08
CA VAL A 151 -10.64 -0.81 4.29
C VAL A 151 -11.34 -0.57 2.96
N ALA A 152 -12.67 -0.60 2.91
CA ALA A 152 -13.42 -0.35 1.68
C ALA A 152 -13.92 1.09 1.58
N ALA A 153 -13.59 1.76 0.47
CA ALA A 153 -14.20 3.00 0.04
C ALA A 153 -15.24 2.73 -1.06
N ALA A 154 -16.38 3.41 -1.02
CA ALA A 154 -17.43 3.24 -2.02
C ALA A 154 -17.06 3.89 -3.36
N LYS A 155 -17.27 3.18 -4.48
CA LYS A 155 -17.07 3.70 -5.85
C LYS A 155 -18.23 4.57 -6.34
N ARG A 156 -19.39 4.38 -5.74
CA ARG A 156 -20.65 5.07 -6.01
C ARG A 156 -21.39 5.27 -4.69
N PRO A 157 -22.45 6.09 -4.65
CA PRO A 157 -23.34 6.09 -3.50
C PRO A 157 -23.94 4.68 -3.31
N LEU A 158 -23.95 4.22 -2.06
CA LEU A 158 -24.52 2.95 -1.63
C LEU A 158 -25.71 3.19 -0.71
N GLU A 159 -26.77 2.42 -0.91
CA GLU A 159 -28.01 2.49 -0.14
C GLU A 159 -28.25 1.19 0.65
N PRO A 160 -29.06 1.21 1.72
CA PRO A 160 -29.45 0.00 2.43
C PRO A 160 -30.02 -1.07 1.49
N GLY A 161 -29.48 -2.29 1.58
CA GLY A 161 -29.80 -3.42 0.71
C GLY A 161 -28.88 -3.59 -0.50
N ASP A 162 -27.99 -2.64 -0.79
CA ASP A 162 -26.90 -2.86 -1.75
C ASP A 162 -25.98 -3.97 -1.25
N GLU A 163 -25.69 -4.96 -2.10
CA GLU A 163 -24.67 -5.99 -1.84
C GLU A 163 -23.30 -5.49 -2.29
N LEU A 164 -22.29 -5.66 -1.44
CA LEU A 164 -20.91 -5.28 -1.73
C LEU A 164 -20.21 -6.38 -2.51
N ASP A 165 -19.48 -5.96 -3.53
CA ASP A 165 -18.55 -6.80 -4.28
C ASP A 165 -17.11 -6.58 -3.83
N GLY A 166 -16.29 -7.63 -3.88
CA GLY A 166 -14.87 -7.55 -3.53
C GLY A 166 -13.99 -6.79 -4.54
N GLY A 167 -12.68 -7.02 -4.43
CA GLY A 167 -11.65 -6.31 -5.20
C GLY A 167 -11.84 -6.32 -6.72
N GLY A 168 -11.94 -5.12 -7.32
CA GLY A 168 -12.14 -4.94 -8.76
C GLY A 168 -13.60 -5.03 -9.24
N GLY A 169 -14.55 -5.04 -8.30
CA GLY A 169 -15.98 -4.90 -8.58
C GLY A 169 -16.42 -3.47 -8.92
N TYR A 170 -17.68 -3.16 -8.66
CA TYR A 170 -18.39 -1.93 -8.99
C TYR A 170 -18.79 -1.13 -7.76
N THR A 171 -18.85 -1.73 -6.58
CA THR A 171 -19.38 -1.08 -5.37
C THR A 171 -18.29 -0.44 -4.53
N VAL A 172 -17.15 -1.09 -4.36
CA VAL A 172 -16.06 -0.62 -3.49
C VAL A 172 -14.67 -0.82 -4.11
N TYR A 173 -13.69 -0.11 -3.54
CA TYR A 173 -12.26 -0.33 -3.73
C TYR A 173 -11.51 -0.30 -2.39
N GLY A 174 -10.35 -0.95 -2.35
CA GLY A 174 -9.49 -1.00 -1.17
C GLY A 174 -8.73 0.30 -0.96
N ALA A 175 -8.73 0.78 0.28
CA ALA A 175 -8.01 1.96 0.74
C ALA A 175 -7.11 1.59 1.92
N LEU A 176 -5.81 1.88 1.83
CA LEU A 176 -4.89 1.69 2.95
C LEU A 176 -5.05 2.83 3.96
N VAL A 177 -5.25 2.48 5.22
CA VAL A 177 -5.27 3.42 6.36
C VAL A 177 -4.38 2.92 7.47
N GLY A 178 -4.02 3.79 8.42
CA GLY A 178 -3.37 3.35 9.65
C GLY A 178 -4.30 2.44 10.46
N ALA A 179 -3.76 1.36 11.03
CA ALA A 179 -4.55 0.37 11.78
C ALA A 179 -5.33 0.99 12.95
N GLY A 180 -4.69 1.86 13.74
CA GLY A 180 -5.36 2.57 14.84
C GLY A 180 -6.49 3.49 14.36
N THR A 181 -6.36 4.09 13.17
CA THR A 181 -7.44 4.89 12.56
C THR A 181 -8.60 3.99 12.14
N ALA A 182 -8.33 2.82 11.57
CA ALA A 182 -9.39 1.87 11.23
C ALA A 182 -10.19 1.45 12.47
N ASP A 183 -9.49 1.16 13.58
CA ASP A 183 -10.13 0.75 14.83
C ASP A 183 -10.95 1.90 15.44
N GLU A 184 -10.37 3.11 15.54
CA GLU A 184 -11.03 4.29 16.10
C GLU A 184 -12.31 4.65 15.31
N LYS A 185 -12.25 4.52 13.99
CA LYS A 185 -13.36 4.89 13.09
C LYS A 185 -14.36 3.75 12.87
N GLY A 186 -14.10 2.55 13.40
CA GLY A 186 -14.91 1.37 13.17
C GLY A 186 -14.97 0.96 11.69
N TYR A 187 -13.87 1.13 10.95
CA TYR A 187 -13.79 0.70 9.55
C TYR A 187 -13.65 -0.81 9.44
N VAL A 188 -14.33 -1.38 8.45
CA VAL A 188 -14.31 -2.83 8.23
C VAL A 188 -13.12 -3.22 7.36
N PRO A 189 -12.34 -4.25 7.72
CA PRO A 189 -11.33 -4.84 6.85
C PRO A 189 -11.93 -5.25 5.50
N PHE A 190 -11.30 -4.84 4.40
CA PHE A 190 -11.81 -4.96 3.05
C PHE A 190 -12.26 -6.38 2.68
N GLU A 191 -11.47 -7.39 3.02
CA GLU A 191 -11.74 -8.79 2.67
C GLU A 191 -12.94 -9.40 3.44
N LEU A 192 -13.45 -8.74 4.48
CA LEU A 192 -14.68 -9.19 5.17
C LEU A 192 -15.95 -8.70 4.49
N LEU A 193 -15.85 -7.84 3.49
CA LEU A 193 -17.00 -7.18 2.87
C LEU A 193 -17.51 -7.88 1.60
N ASP A 194 -16.83 -8.91 1.11
CA ASP A 194 -17.28 -9.65 -0.07
C ASP A 194 -18.61 -10.37 0.22
N GLY A 195 -19.67 -9.98 -0.49
CA GLY A 195 -21.03 -10.46 -0.26
C GLY A 195 -21.75 -9.84 0.94
N ALA A 196 -21.15 -8.86 1.61
CA ALA A 196 -21.77 -8.16 2.73
C ALA A 196 -22.88 -7.21 2.23
N THR A 197 -23.91 -6.98 3.06
CA THR A 197 -25.06 -6.13 2.70
C THR A 197 -24.99 -4.79 3.43
N ILE A 198 -25.09 -3.68 2.69
CA ILE A 198 -25.15 -2.35 3.27
C ILE A 198 -26.45 -2.16 4.06
N THR A 199 -26.36 -1.59 5.26
CA THR A 199 -27.51 -1.30 6.14
C THR A 199 -27.73 0.20 6.36
N GLY A 200 -26.79 1.05 5.94
CA GLY A 200 -26.87 2.50 6.03
C GLY A 200 -26.17 3.19 4.87
N GLU A 201 -26.63 4.38 4.49
CA GLU A 201 -26.10 5.11 3.33
C GLU A 201 -24.58 5.38 3.42
N VAL A 202 -23.85 5.17 2.32
CA VAL A 202 -22.43 5.49 2.17
C VAL A 202 -22.24 6.29 0.89
N ASP A 203 -21.79 7.53 1.01
CA ASP A 203 -21.47 8.38 -0.14
C ASP A 203 -20.30 7.81 -0.95
N THR A 204 -20.16 8.21 -2.22
CA THR A 204 -18.94 7.95 -3.00
C THR A 204 -17.71 8.39 -2.22
N ASP A 205 -16.67 7.56 -2.25
CA ASP A 205 -15.42 7.70 -1.48
C ASP A 205 -15.60 7.62 0.05
N GLY A 206 -16.82 7.44 0.56
CA GLY A 206 -17.08 7.12 1.96
C GLY A 206 -16.53 5.73 2.31
N ILE A 207 -16.00 5.58 3.53
CA ILE A 207 -15.47 4.30 4.02
C ILE A 207 -16.59 3.52 4.72
N VAL A 208 -16.72 2.24 4.40
CA VAL A 208 -17.68 1.33 5.03
C VAL A 208 -17.29 1.07 6.48
N THR A 209 -18.24 1.27 7.40
CA THR A 209 -18.07 1.03 8.84
C THR A 209 -18.90 -0.17 9.28
N TYR A 210 -18.52 -0.78 10.41
CA TYR A 210 -19.29 -1.88 11.03
C TYR A 210 -20.75 -1.50 11.34
N GLU A 211 -21.04 -0.21 11.55
CA GLU A 211 -22.41 0.27 11.80
C GLU A 211 -23.30 0.29 10.56
N LYS A 212 -22.71 0.28 9.35
CA LYS A 212 -23.42 0.46 8.07
C LYS A 212 -23.42 -0.78 7.19
N VAL A 213 -23.01 -1.93 7.73
CA VAL A 213 -22.94 -3.17 6.97
C VAL A 213 -23.30 -4.37 7.82
N GLU A 214 -23.96 -5.34 7.21
CA GLU A 214 -24.18 -6.68 7.72
C GLU A 214 -23.17 -7.63 7.07
N LEU A 215 -22.31 -8.25 7.89
CA LEU A 215 -21.24 -9.13 7.44
C LEU A 215 -21.65 -10.60 7.51
N ASP A 216 -21.06 -11.44 6.66
CA ASP A 216 -21.12 -12.90 6.83
C ASP A 216 -20.23 -13.33 7.99
N THR A 217 -20.84 -13.46 9.17
CA THR A 217 -20.16 -13.88 10.40
C THR A 217 -19.90 -15.38 10.46
N ASP A 218 -20.50 -16.19 9.59
CA ASP A 218 -20.30 -17.64 9.53
C ASP A 218 -19.08 -18.01 8.68
N SER A 219 -18.53 -17.05 7.92
CA SER A 219 -17.38 -17.26 7.05
C SER A 219 -16.12 -17.66 7.84
N PHE A 220 -15.30 -18.52 7.23
CA PHE A 220 -14.02 -18.94 7.80
C PHE A 220 -13.08 -17.76 8.06
N LEU A 221 -13.06 -16.77 7.15
CA LEU A 221 -12.23 -15.59 7.27
C LEU A 221 -12.65 -14.71 8.44
N TYR A 222 -13.96 -14.51 8.64
CA TYR A 222 -14.48 -13.76 9.79
C TYR A 222 -14.04 -14.40 11.10
N HIS A 223 -14.19 -15.73 11.24
CA HIS A 223 -13.73 -16.44 12.43
C HIS A 223 -12.21 -16.29 12.68
N LEU A 224 -11.38 -16.35 11.64
CA LEU A 224 -9.94 -16.12 11.80
C LEU A 224 -9.64 -14.68 12.24
N ARG A 225 -10.38 -13.70 11.72
CA ARG A 225 -10.20 -12.30 12.13
C ARG A 225 -10.59 -12.09 13.59
N GLU A 226 -11.65 -12.73 14.07
CA GLU A 226 -12.03 -12.67 15.48
C GLU A 226 -10.97 -13.30 16.39
N ILE A 227 -10.38 -14.43 15.99
CA ILE A 227 -9.24 -15.02 16.71
C ILE A 227 -8.08 -14.01 16.73
N GLN A 228 -7.74 -13.41 15.60
CA GLN A 228 -6.68 -12.40 15.52
C GLN A 228 -6.96 -11.22 16.46
N ASN A 229 -8.17 -10.65 16.43
CA ASN A 229 -8.60 -9.56 17.30
C ASN A 229 -8.47 -9.91 18.79
N SER A 230 -8.74 -11.16 19.18
CA SER A 230 -8.61 -11.62 20.56
C SER A 230 -7.16 -11.81 21.06
N THR A 231 -6.19 -11.73 20.14
CA THR A 231 -4.76 -11.95 20.42
C THR A 231 -3.89 -10.70 20.28
N LEU A 232 -4.48 -9.58 19.85
CA LEU A 232 -3.84 -8.26 19.78
C LEU A 232 -4.05 -7.49 21.09
#